data_AF-A0A3P6R1P9-F1
#
_entry.id   AF-A0A3P6R1P9-F1
#
_cell.length_a   1.000
_cell.length_b   1.000
_cell.length_c   1.000
_cell.angle_alpha   90.00
_cell.angle_beta   90.00
_cell.angle_gamma   90.00
#
_symmetry.space_group_name_H-M   'P 1'
#
loop_
_entity.id
_entity.type
_entity.pdbx_description
1 polymer ?
#
loop_
_entity_poly.entity_id
_entity_poly.type
_entity_poly.pdbx_seq_one_letter_code
_entity_poly.pdbx_strand_id
1 'polypeptide(L)'
;MSYKSIFLDCRTAVDYVHLESNMKDIIMQNMEKYVVQDDRATVLLKQLRENGRQTFLLTNSDYRYTDKMMSFILGRDWRSYFNICVVDAKKPKWFAEGTVFREVDIKTGALKLGVHTGPLKEGVVYSGGSSDAFHKIVKARGKDVLYIGDHIFGDVLRSKKSRGWRTFLVVPELDHELTVWTDRRPLFEQLNQLDNTLADIYKHLDATSRNKPQIHTVLQQVKNLAHEMDQEYGVLGSLFRAGSRTTFFASQVERYIFNSNWKANAEVFDLLMR
;
A
#
# COMPACT_ATOMS: atom_id res chain seq x y z
N MET A 1 -11.19 -31.58 -11.49
CA MET A 1 -11.01 -30.29 -10.80
C MET A 1 -10.06 -29.43 -11.63
N SER A 2 -10.44 -28.20 -11.98
CA SER A 2 -9.64 -27.34 -12.88
C SER A 2 -8.80 -26.34 -12.09
N TYR A 3 -7.71 -25.80 -12.65
CA TYR A 3 -6.96 -24.72 -11.97
C TYR A 3 -7.83 -23.50 -11.66
N LYS A 4 -8.79 -23.17 -12.54
CA LYS A 4 -9.74 -22.09 -12.30
C LYS A 4 -10.64 -22.36 -11.09
N SER A 5 -11.15 -23.59 -10.96
CA SER A 5 -11.98 -23.95 -9.81
C SER A 5 -11.16 -23.93 -8.51
N ILE A 6 -9.94 -24.48 -8.52
CA ILE A 6 -9.04 -24.44 -7.35
C ILE A 6 -8.79 -22.98 -6.91
N PHE A 7 -8.48 -22.09 -7.86
CA PHE A 7 -8.30 -20.67 -7.55
C PHE A 7 -9.55 -20.04 -6.91
N LEU A 8 -10.74 -20.34 -7.42
CA LEU A 8 -12.00 -19.82 -6.88
C LEU A 8 -12.27 -20.38 -5.48
N ASP A 9 -11.98 -21.66 -5.24
CA ASP A 9 -12.11 -22.29 -3.93
C ASP A 9 -11.17 -21.63 -2.92
N CYS A 10 -9.89 -21.42 -3.29
CA CYS A 10 -8.92 -20.70 -2.45
C CYS A 10 -9.36 -19.25 -2.18
N ARG A 11 -9.84 -18.52 -3.20
CA ARG A 11 -10.32 -17.14 -3.03
C ARG A 11 -11.50 -17.08 -2.07
N THR A 12 -12.46 -17.97 -2.25
CA THR A 12 -13.67 -18.05 -1.40
C THR A 12 -13.29 -18.40 0.03
N ALA A 13 -12.33 -19.31 0.24
CA ALA A 13 -11.83 -19.64 1.56
C ALA A 13 -11.16 -18.44 2.25
N VAL A 14 -10.35 -17.65 1.53
CA VAL A 14 -9.75 -16.42 2.07
C VAL A 14 -10.83 -15.40 2.46
N ASP A 15 -11.85 -15.22 1.62
CA ASP A 15 -12.98 -14.32 1.91
C ASP A 15 -13.76 -14.79 3.15
N TYR A 16 -14.06 -16.09 3.24
CA TYR A 16 -14.70 -16.70 4.42
C TYR A 16 -13.89 -16.46 5.70
N VAL A 17 -12.58 -16.65 5.65
CA VAL A 17 -11.69 -16.41 6.80
C VAL A 17 -11.77 -14.95 7.26
N HIS A 18 -11.81 -13.98 6.36
CA HIS A 18 -11.84 -12.55 6.71
C HIS A 18 -13.22 -12.01 7.12
N LEU A 19 -14.29 -12.62 6.62
CA LEU A 19 -15.66 -12.10 6.76
C LEU A 19 -16.51 -12.87 7.77
N GLU A 20 -16.36 -14.20 7.82
CA GLU A 20 -17.28 -15.09 8.55
C GLU A 20 -16.60 -15.92 9.65
N SER A 21 -15.29 -16.16 9.54
CA SER A 21 -14.56 -16.94 10.55
C SER A 21 -14.23 -16.12 11.82
N ASN A 22 -13.67 -16.80 12.83
CA ASN A 22 -13.20 -16.21 14.07
C ASN A 22 -11.77 -15.61 14.00
N MET A 23 -11.17 -15.47 12.80
CA MET A 23 -9.81 -14.94 12.66
C MET A 23 -9.64 -13.56 13.36
N LYS A 24 -10.60 -12.65 13.14
CA LYS A 24 -10.57 -11.33 13.78
C LYS A 24 -10.60 -11.43 15.30
N ASP A 25 -11.39 -12.36 15.85
CA ASP A 25 -11.46 -12.58 17.30
C ASP A 25 -10.15 -13.11 17.87
N ILE A 26 -9.51 -14.06 17.17
CA ILE A 26 -8.19 -14.59 17.55
C ILE A 26 -7.14 -13.48 17.59
N ILE A 27 -7.13 -12.59 16.59
CA ILE A 27 -6.24 -11.42 16.54
C ILE A 27 -6.54 -10.47 17.69
N MET A 28 -7.81 -10.11 17.90
CA MET A 28 -8.22 -9.19 18.98
C MET A 28 -7.93 -9.72 20.39
N GLN A 29 -7.90 -11.04 20.58
CA GLN A 29 -7.53 -11.66 21.86
C GLN A 29 -6.01 -11.69 22.09
N ASN A 30 -5.19 -11.54 21.05
CA ASN A 30 -3.73 -11.66 21.13
C ASN A 30 -3.03 -10.55 20.33
N MET A 31 -3.46 -9.30 20.51
CA MET A 31 -3.01 -8.18 19.66
C MET A 31 -1.51 -7.96 19.71
N GLU A 32 -0.86 -8.12 20.88
CA GLU A 32 0.61 -7.99 21.03
C GLU A 32 1.41 -8.95 20.14
N LYS A 33 0.82 -10.10 19.78
CA LYS A 33 1.47 -11.08 18.91
C LYS A 33 1.35 -10.71 17.42
N TYR A 34 0.25 -10.08 17.02
CA TYR A 34 -0.11 -9.91 15.61
C TYR A 34 -0.05 -8.46 15.12
N VAL A 35 0.04 -7.49 16.03
CA VAL A 35 -0.03 -6.06 15.73
C VAL A 35 1.22 -5.39 16.28
N VAL A 36 2.00 -4.80 15.39
CA VAL A 36 3.15 -3.98 15.76
C VAL A 36 2.64 -2.65 16.32
N GLN A 37 3.09 -2.30 17.53
CA GLN A 37 2.86 -0.99 18.13
C GLN A 37 4.07 -0.10 17.90
N ASP A 38 3.79 1.13 17.50
CA ASP A 38 4.80 2.16 17.27
C ASP A 38 4.26 3.53 17.70
N ASP A 39 4.85 4.08 18.75
CA ASP A 39 4.43 5.35 19.34
C ASP A 39 4.60 6.54 18.38
N ARG A 40 5.47 6.42 17.37
CA ARG A 40 5.73 7.48 16.38
C ARG A 40 4.49 7.77 15.54
N ALA A 41 3.63 6.78 15.31
CA ALA A 41 2.34 7.00 14.64
C ALA A 41 1.44 7.97 15.42
N THR A 42 1.41 7.84 16.75
CA THR A 42 0.68 8.74 17.65
C THR A 42 1.25 10.16 17.59
N VAL A 43 2.58 10.28 17.62
CA VAL A 43 3.28 11.58 17.54
C VAL A 43 2.98 12.28 16.21
N LEU A 44 3.08 11.56 15.09
CA LEU A 44 2.78 12.09 13.75
C LEU A 44 1.36 12.67 13.68
N LEU A 45 0.36 11.89 14.12
CA LEU A 45 -1.05 12.31 14.04
C LEU A 45 -1.32 13.56 14.89
N LYS A 46 -0.68 13.67 16.07
CA LYS A 46 -0.74 14.88 16.91
C LYS A 46 -0.13 16.08 16.20
N GLN A 47 1.09 15.93 15.68
CA GLN A 47 1.79 17.00 14.98
C GLN A 47 1.00 17.49 13.76
N LEU A 48 0.40 16.59 12.97
CA LEU A 48 -0.44 16.97 11.84
C LEU A 48 -1.60 17.87 12.30
N ARG A 49 -2.29 17.48 13.37
CA ARG A 49 -3.41 18.26 13.92
C ARG A 49 -2.97 19.61 14.49
N GLU A 50 -1.91 19.63 15.28
CA GLU A 50 -1.35 20.86 15.88
C GLU A 50 -0.91 21.87 14.81
N ASN A 51 -0.47 21.38 13.64
CA ASN A 51 -0.14 22.20 12.47
C ASN A 51 -1.35 22.50 11.57
N GLY A 52 -2.57 22.33 12.07
CA GLY A 52 -3.82 22.70 11.38
C GLY A 52 -4.16 21.80 10.18
N ARG A 53 -3.59 20.60 10.07
CA ARG A 53 -3.96 19.63 9.03
C ARG A 53 -5.23 18.89 9.46
N GLN A 54 -6.15 18.72 8.51
CA GLN A 54 -7.31 17.86 8.71
C GLN A 54 -6.92 16.40 8.45
N THR A 55 -7.22 15.53 9.40
CA THR A 55 -6.94 14.09 9.34
C THR A 55 -8.23 13.30 9.18
N PHE A 56 -8.18 12.21 8.43
CA PHE A 56 -9.32 11.30 8.31
C PHE A 56 -8.86 9.84 8.27
N LEU A 57 -9.70 8.96 8.82
CA LEU A 57 -9.57 7.51 8.70
C LEU A 57 -10.55 7.00 7.65
N LEU A 58 -10.07 6.15 6.73
CA LEU A 58 -10.89 5.49 5.72
C LEU A 58 -10.49 4.02 5.59
N THR A 59 -11.25 3.13 6.23
CA THR A 59 -10.94 1.71 6.32
C THR A 59 -12.05 0.82 5.77
N ASN A 60 -11.68 -0.35 5.24
CA ASN A 60 -12.62 -1.38 4.81
C ASN A 60 -13.18 -2.21 5.98
N SER A 61 -12.52 -2.19 7.14
CA SER A 61 -12.95 -2.91 8.33
C SER A 61 -14.23 -2.30 8.92
N ASP A 62 -14.99 -3.13 9.61
CA ASP A 62 -16.14 -2.71 10.41
C ASP A 62 -15.72 -1.89 11.64
N TYR A 63 -16.68 -1.22 12.27
CA TYR A 63 -16.41 -0.37 13.42
C TYR A 63 -15.85 -1.14 14.62
N ARG A 64 -16.35 -2.33 14.94
CA ARG A 64 -15.96 -3.06 16.15
C ARG A 64 -14.49 -3.47 16.09
N TYR A 65 -14.08 -4.02 14.95
CA TYR A 65 -12.69 -4.36 14.70
C TYR A 65 -11.80 -3.11 14.70
N THR A 66 -12.25 -2.04 14.03
CA THR A 66 -11.52 -0.77 13.98
C THR A 66 -11.34 -0.16 15.37
N ASP A 67 -12.39 -0.12 16.18
CA ASP A 67 -12.36 0.46 17.52
C ASP A 67 -11.39 -0.29 18.44
N LYS A 68 -11.38 -1.63 18.38
CA LYS A 68 -10.42 -2.46 19.12
C LYS A 68 -8.99 -2.24 18.67
N MET A 69 -8.75 -2.32 17.36
CA MET A 69 -7.41 -2.16 16.77
C MET A 69 -6.85 -0.77 17.06
N MET A 70 -7.61 0.28 16.78
CA MET A 70 -7.18 1.66 16.98
C MET A 70 -7.06 2.01 18.46
N SER A 71 -7.89 1.43 19.34
CA SER A 71 -7.72 1.59 20.79
C SER A 71 -6.42 0.96 21.30
N PHE A 72 -5.99 -0.15 20.70
CA PHE A 72 -4.72 -0.78 21.02
C PHE A 72 -3.53 0.05 20.51
N ILE A 73 -3.63 0.65 19.33
CA ILE A 73 -2.52 1.39 18.71
C ILE A 73 -2.41 2.83 19.23
N LEU A 74 -3.52 3.57 19.35
CA LEU A 74 -3.54 5.01 19.67
C LEU A 74 -4.18 5.33 21.03
N GLY A 75 -4.64 4.31 21.77
CA GLY A 75 -5.37 4.47 23.02
C GLY A 75 -6.88 4.66 22.84
N ARG A 76 -7.62 4.63 23.97
CA ARG A 76 -9.11 4.62 23.98
C ARG A 76 -9.77 5.82 23.29
N ASP A 77 -9.06 6.93 23.17
CA ASP A 77 -9.53 8.14 22.52
C ASP A 77 -8.99 8.29 21.08
N TRP A 78 -8.65 7.19 20.42
CA TRP A 78 -8.10 7.18 19.05
C TRP A 78 -8.91 8.04 18.04
N ARG A 79 -10.22 8.18 18.25
CA ARG A 79 -11.10 9.00 17.40
C ARG A 79 -10.71 10.48 17.42
N SER A 80 -10.17 11.00 18.52
CA SER A 80 -9.70 12.39 18.62
C SER A 80 -8.42 12.65 17.83
N TYR A 81 -7.83 11.65 17.17
CA TYR A 81 -6.74 11.86 16.21
C TYR A 81 -7.24 12.13 14.79
N PHE A 82 -8.55 11.97 14.54
CA PHE A 82 -9.16 12.10 13.21
C PHE A 82 -10.34 13.07 13.24
N ASN A 83 -10.34 14.05 12.33
CA ASN A 83 -11.52 14.90 12.15
C ASN A 83 -12.71 14.10 11.61
N ILE A 84 -12.44 13.08 10.79
CA ILE A 84 -13.47 12.25 10.17
C ILE A 84 -13.05 10.78 10.21
N CYS A 85 -13.95 9.91 10.67
CA CYS A 85 -13.75 8.46 10.66
C CYS A 85 -14.78 7.78 9.75
N VAL A 86 -14.32 7.02 8.77
CA VAL A 86 -15.15 6.22 7.87
C VAL A 86 -14.71 4.76 7.89
N VAL A 87 -15.61 3.89 8.31
CA VAL A 87 -15.47 2.42 8.33
C VAL A 87 -16.30 1.79 7.20
N ASP A 88 -16.17 0.49 6.98
CA ASP A 88 -16.89 -0.26 5.92
C ASP A 88 -16.82 0.42 4.54
N ALA A 89 -15.68 1.06 4.20
CA ALA A 89 -15.56 1.87 3.00
C ALA A 89 -15.79 1.06 1.71
N LYS A 90 -15.46 -0.24 1.72
CA LYS A 90 -15.49 -1.14 0.56
C LYS A 90 -14.67 -0.62 -0.63
N LYS A 91 -13.48 -0.06 -0.36
CA LYS A 91 -12.48 0.28 -1.39
C LYS A 91 -12.18 -0.97 -2.24
N PRO A 92 -12.08 -0.84 -3.58
CA PRO A 92 -12.03 0.40 -4.37
C PRO A 92 -13.39 1.04 -4.68
N LYS A 93 -14.51 0.38 -4.38
CA LYS A 93 -15.87 0.85 -4.73
C LYS A 93 -16.15 2.26 -4.19
N TRP A 94 -15.60 2.58 -3.02
CA TRP A 94 -15.67 3.92 -2.42
C TRP A 94 -15.18 5.07 -3.31
N PHE A 95 -14.16 4.82 -4.14
CA PHE A 95 -13.60 5.80 -5.07
C PHE A 95 -14.42 5.96 -6.37
N ALA A 96 -15.43 5.11 -6.55
CA ALA A 96 -16.34 5.12 -7.68
C ALA A 96 -17.78 5.39 -7.18
N GLU A 97 -18.73 4.48 -7.41
CA GLU A 97 -20.14 4.64 -7.04
C GLU A 97 -20.40 4.62 -5.52
N GLY A 98 -19.52 3.98 -4.75
CA GLY A 98 -19.62 3.84 -3.30
C GLY A 98 -20.84 3.06 -2.81
N THR A 99 -21.25 3.35 -1.58
CA THR A 99 -22.40 2.73 -0.89
C THR A 99 -23.23 3.77 -0.15
N VAL A 100 -24.33 3.35 0.46
CA VAL A 100 -25.13 4.21 1.33
C VAL A 100 -24.26 4.72 2.49
N PHE A 101 -24.24 6.03 2.70
CA PHE A 101 -23.51 6.66 3.78
C PHE A 101 -24.35 6.69 5.06
N ARG A 102 -23.87 6.06 6.12
CA ARG A 102 -24.59 5.94 7.40
C ARG A 102 -23.74 6.38 8.57
N GLU A 103 -24.39 6.69 9.69
CA GLU A 103 -23.71 6.93 10.97
C GLU A 103 -23.67 5.63 11.78
N VAL A 104 -22.56 5.42 12.51
CA VAL A 104 -22.40 4.31 13.45
C VAL A 104 -22.79 4.78 14.84
N ASP A 105 -23.61 4.00 15.54
CA ASP A 105 -23.75 4.13 16.98
C ASP A 105 -22.50 3.55 17.67
N ILE A 106 -21.63 4.42 18.15
CA ILE A 106 -20.36 4.05 18.77
C ILE A 106 -20.50 3.22 20.05
N LYS A 107 -21.69 3.20 20.69
CA LYS A 107 -21.94 2.40 21.90
C LYS A 107 -22.25 0.94 21.56
N THR A 108 -23.02 0.71 20.50
CA THR A 108 -23.49 -0.62 20.10
C THR A 108 -22.68 -1.21 18.93
N GLY A 109 -22.01 -0.35 18.18
CA GLY A 109 -21.36 -0.63 16.90
C GLY A 109 -22.34 -0.85 15.75
N ALA A 110 -23.64 -0.63 15.95
CA ALA A 110 -24.65 -0.80 14.92
C ALA A 110 -24.76 0.43 14.01
N LEU A 111 -25.23 0.23 12.78
CA LEU A 111 -25.53 1.33 11.88
C LEU A 111 -26.86 1.98 12.28
N LYS A 112 -26.87 3.30 12.42
CA LYS A 112 -28.11 4.07 12.61
C LYS A 112 -28.99 3.94 11.36
N LEU A 113 -30.31 3.94 11.57
CA LEU A 113 -31.28 3.89 10.48
C LEU A 113 -31.25 5.18 9.67
N GLY A 114 -31.41 5.04 8.35
CA GLY A 114 -31.44 6.15 7.40
C GLY A 114 -30.13 6.37 6.65
N VAL A 115 -30.07 7.48 5.92
CA VAL A 115 -28.90 7.94 5.17
C VAL A 115 -28.43 9.24 5.80
N HIS A 116 -27.13 9.36 6.06
CA HIS A 116 -26.57 10.60 6.58
C HIS A 116 -26.49 11.66 5.48
N THR A 117 -27.19 12.77 5.67
CA THR A 117 -27.22 13.92 4.74
C THR A 117 -26.68 15.21 5.36
N GLY A 118 -26.36 15.19 6.66
CA GLY A 118 -25.88 16.36 7.40
C GLY A 118 -24.37 16.64 7.22
N PRO A 119 -23.85 17.70 7.87
CA PRO A 119 -22.42 17.95 7.90
C PRO A 119 -21.67 16.83 8.64
N LEU A 120 -20.40 16.63 8.30
CA LEU A 120 -19.52 15.73 9.05
C LEU A 120 -19.12 16.40 10.37
N LYS A 121 -19.12 15.63 11.44
CA LYS A 121 -18.81 16.11 12.79
C LYS A 121 -17.68 15.29 13.38
N GLU A 122 -16.78 15.97 14.07
CA GLU A 122 -15.70 15.33 14.82
C GLU A 122 -16.28 14.42 15.92
N GLY A 123 -15.61 13.29 16.17
CA GLY A 123 -16.06 12.28 17.12
C GLY A 123 -17.21 11.38 16.62
N VAL A 124 -17.82 11.70 15.48
CA VAL A 124 -18.81 10.83 14.82
C VAL A 124 -18.11 9.86 13.88
N VAL A 125 -18.57 8.61 13.88
CA VAL A 125 -18.06 7.57 12.98
C VAL A 125 -19.11 7.26 11.92
N TYR A 126 -18.66 7.21 10.67
CA TYR A 126 -19.50 6.94 9.52
C TYR A 126 -19.16 5.58 8.90
N SER A 127 -20.12 4.99 8.19
CA SER A 127 -19.97 3.71 7.50
C SER A 127 -20.32 3.87 6.02
N GLY A 128 -19.47 3.32 5.14
CA GLY A 128 -19.68 3.30 3.70
C GLY A 128 -19.49 4.66 3.03
N GLY A 129 -20.45 5.04 2.18
CA GLY A 129 -20.42 6.29 1.42
C GLY A 129 -19.55 6.21 0.16
N SER A 130 -19.16 7.38 -0.32
CA SER A 130 -18.30 7.52 -1.50
C SER A 130 -17.39 8.75 -1.37
N SER A 131 -16.33 8.73 -2.15
CA SER A 131 -15.44 9.89 -2.33
C SER A 131 -16.17 11.15 -2.80
N ASP A 132 -17.24 11.04 -3.59
CA ASP A 132 -18.09 12.19 -3.96
C ASP A 132 -18.84 12.75 -2.76
N ALA A 133 -19.49 11.88 -1.98
CA ALA A 133 -20.22 12.30 -0.79
C ALA A 133 -19.28 12.94 0.24
N PHE A 134 -18.09 12.36 0.41
CA PHE A 134 -17.05 12.91 1.26
C PHE A 134 -16.55 14.27 0.77
N HIS A 135 -16.23 14.41 -0.52
CA HIS A 135 -15.74 15.67 -1.09
C HIS A 135 -16.72 16.83 -0.92
N LYS A 136 -18.02 16.58 -1.13
CA LYS A 136 -19.09 17.58 -0.95
C LYS A 136 -19.11 18.17 0.47
N ILE A 137 -18.69 17.38 1.46
CA ILE A 137 -18.74 17.81 2.86
C ILE A 137 -17.40 18.39 3.32
N VAL A 138 -16.28 17.78 2.93
CA VAL A 138 -14.92 18.17 3.40
C VAL A 138 -14.36 19.37 2.64
N LYS A 139 -14.90 19.71 1.46
CA LYS A 139 -14.46 20.85 0.62
C LYS A 139 -12.96 20.85 0.26
N ALA A 140 -12.24 19.74 0.43
CA ALA A 140 -10.84 19.59 0.01
C ALA A 140 -10.76 19.12 -1.44
N ARG A 141 -9.97 19.78 -2.29
CA ARG A 141 -9.79 19.38 -3.70
C ARG A 141 -8.71 18.31 -3.81
N GLY A 142 -8.67 17.61 -4.95
CA GLY A 142 -7.84 16.40 -5.10
C GLY A 142 -6.39 16.56 -4.64
N LYS A 143 -5.70 17.59 -5.15
CA LYS A 143 -4.31 17.90 -4.78
C LYS A 143 -4.11 18.33 -3.31
N ASP A 144 -5.17 18.69 -2.60
CA ASP A 144 -5.10 19.08 -1.20
C ASP A 144 -5.05 17.84 -0.28
N VAL A 145 -5.47 16.68 -0.78
CA VAL A 145 -5.52 15.42 -0.04
C VAL A 145 -4.26 14.59 -0.28
N LEU A 146 -3.64 14.13 0.81
CA LEU A 146 -2.64 13.06 0.80
C LEU A 146 -3.28 11.80 1.41
N TYR A 147 -3.42 10.74 0.61
CA TYR A 147 -3.97 9.47 1.06
C TYR A 147 -2.86 8.44 1.23
N ILE A 148 -2.81 7.84 2.43
CA ILE A 148 -1.80 6.88 2.84
C ILE A 148 -2.48 5.51 2.91
N GLY A 149 -1.93 4.51 2.23
CA GLY A 149 -2.45 3.14 2.24
C GLY A 149 -1.40 2.14 1.76
N ASP A 150 -1.69 0.86 1.92
CA ASP A 150 -0.82 -0.29 1.59
C ASP A 150 -1.30 -1.01 0.32
N HIS A 151 -2.59 -0.92 0.00
CA HIS A 151 -3.14 -1.60 -1.16
C HIS A 151 -2.99 -0.78 -2.45
N ILE A 152 -1.97 -1.06 -3.25
CA ILE A 152 -1.63 -0.32 -4.47
C ILE A 152 -2.81 -0.10 -5.44
N PHE A 153 -3.70 -1.09 -5.58
CA PHE A 153 -4.87 -0.98 -6.45
C PHE A 153 -6.03 -0.23 -5.79
N GLY A 154 -6.40 -0.67 -4.59
CA GLY A 154 -7.60 -0.17 -3.90
C GLY A 154 -7.44 1.25 -3.41
N ASP A 155 -6.24 1.60 -2.98
CA ASP A 155 -5.98 2.84 -2.26
C ASP A 155 -5.27 3.86 -3.15
N VAL A 156 -4.20 3.46 -3.83
CA VAL A 156 -3.34 4.39 -4.58
C VAL A 156 -3.86 4.63 -6.00
N LEU A 157 -4.00 3.57 -6.80
CA LEU A 157 -4.38 3.67 -8.20
C LEU A 157 -5.74 4.35 -8.41
N ARG A 158 -6.74 3.97 -7.61
CA ARG A 158 -8.11 4.49 -7.73
C ARG A 158 -8.25 5.90 -7.20
N SER A 159 -7.62 6.25 -6.08
CA SER A 159 -7.66 7.63 -5.55
C SER A 159 -6.95 8.61 -6.49
N LYS A 160 -5.79 8.25 -7.06
CA LYS A 160 -5.07 9.10 -8.02
C LYS A 160 -5.84 9.26 -9.33
N LYS A 161 -6.31 8.16 -9.94
CA LYS A 161 -7.02 8.22 -11.23
C LYS A 161 -8.41 8.88 -11.13
N SER A 162 -9.19 8.53 -10.11
CA SER A 162 -10.57 9.01 -10.02
C SER A 162 -10.67 10.41 -9.40
N ARG A 163 -9.72 10.79 -8.53
CA ARG A 163 -9.85 12.02 -7.70
C ARG A 163 -8.66 12.95 -7.76
N GLY A 164 -7.54 12.55 -8.37
CA GLY A 164 -6.31 13.35 -8.38
C GLY A 164 -5.73 13.56 -6.99
N TRP A 165 -5.99 12.63 -6.06
CA TRP A 165 -5.39 12.67 -4.72
C TRP A 165 -3.89 12.44 -4.81
N ARG A 166 -3.11 13.12 -3.95
CA ARG A 166 -1.73 12.72 -3.71
C ARG A 166 -1.76 11.42 -2.91
N THR A 167 -0.82 10.53 -3.18
CA THR A 167 -0.83 9.18 -2.61
C THR A 167 0.54 8.83 -2.06
N PHE A 168 0.55 8.25 -0.86
CA PHE A 168 1.70 7.64 -0.21
C PHE A 168 1.40 6.14 -0.07
N LEU A 169 2.27 5.29 -0.62
CA LEU A 169 2.14 3.84 -0.47
C LEU A 169 3.05 3.38 0.66
N VAL A 170 2.49 2.67 1.63
CA VAL A 170 3.25 1.94 2.63
C VAL A 170 3.55 0.55 2.07
N VAL A 171 4.83 0.17 2.02
CA VAL A 171 5.27 -1.15 1.56
C VAL A 171 6.08 -1.79 2.71
N PRO A 172 5.46 -2.62 3.57
CA PRO A 172 6.13 -3.22 4.71
C PRO A 172 7.37 -4.03 4.34
N GLU A 173 7.33 -4.71 3.18
CA GLU A 173 8.42 -5.55 2.67
C GLU A 173 9.65 -4.73 2.27
N LEU A 174 9.53 -3.40 2.14
CA LEU A 174 10.62 -2.54 1.70
C LEU A 174 11.81 -2.55 2.65
N ASP A 175 11.59 -2.74 3.95
CA ASP A 175 12.68 -2.80 4.95
C ASP A 175 13.62 -3.99 4.68
N HIS A 176 13.04 -5.17 4.46
CA HIS A 176 13.80 -6.36 4.06
C HIS A 176 14.46 -6.17 2.69
N GLU A 177 13.74 -5.62 1.72
CA GLU A 177 14.26 -5.35 0.37
C GLU A 177 15.48 -4.41 0.39
N LEU A 178 15.44 -3.35 1.20
CA LEU A 178 16.55 -2.41 1.35
C LEU A 178 17.76 -3.04 2.04
N THR A 179 17.51 -3.90 3.02
CA THR A 179 18.58 -4.66 3.70
C THR A 179 19.30 -5.55 2.70
N VAL A 180 18.57 -6.42 1.98
CA VAL A 180 19.16 -7.32 0.97
C VAL A 180 19.84 -6.54 -0.15
N TRP A 181 19.21 -5.46 -0.65
CA TRP A 181 19.80 -4.60 -1.68
C TRP A 181 21.15 -4.00 -1.24
N THR A 182 21.23 -3.55 0.01
CA THR A 182 22.45 -2.94 0.57
C THR A 182 23.54 -3.98 0.76
N ASP A 183 23.21 -5.13 1.34
CA ASP A 183 24.17 -6.21 1.62
C ASP A 183 24.69 -6.89 0.35
N ARG A 184 23.84 -7.00 -0.68
CA ARG A 184 24.13 -7.68 -1.95
C ARG A 184 24.43 -6.72 -3.10
N ARG A 185 24.70 -5.45 -2.79
CA ARG A 185 25.08 -4.42 -3.77
C ARG A 185 26.15 -4.85 -4.79
N PRO A 186 27.20 -5.62 -4.42
CA PRO A 186 28.20 -6.09 -5.39
C PRO A 186 27.61 -6.95 -6.52
N LEU A 187 26.57 -7.76 -6.25
CA LEU A 187 25.91 -8.57 -7.28
C LEU A 187 25.18 -7.68 -8.30
N PHE A 188 24.53 -6.61 -7.83
CA PHE A 188 23.90 -5.61 -8.70
C PHE A 188 24.91 -4.86 -9.57
N GLU A 189 26.07 -4.53 -9.00
CA GLU A 189 27.15 -3.88 -9.75
C GLU A 189 27.73 -4.81 -10.82
N GLN A 190 27.91 -6.09 -10.52
CA GLN A 190 28.31 -7.11 -11.50
C GLN A 190 27.26 -7.28 -12.61
N LEU A 191 25.96 -7.29 -12.28
CA LEU A 191 24.90 -7.41 -13.27
C LEU A 191 24.91 -6.21 -14.24
N ASN A 192 25.08 -5.00 -13.71
CA ASN A 192 25.22 -3.80 -14.53
C ASN A 192 26.47 -3.84 -15.44
N GLN A 193 27.58 -4.41 -14.96
CA GLN A 193 28.78 -4.59 -15.79
C GLN A 193 28.52 -5.57 -16.95
N LEU A 194 27.80 -6.67 -16.70
CA LEU A 194 27.44 -7.63 -17.75
C LEU A 194 26.46 -7.01 -18.76
N ASP A 195 25.47 -6.24 -18.31
CA ASP A 195 24.53 -5.52 -19.18
C ASP A 195 25.27 -4.47 -20.04
N ASN A 196 26.24 -3.73 -19.47
CA ASN A 196 27.09 -2.82 -20.23
C ASN A 196 27.96 -3.56 -21.26
N THR A 197 28.52 -4.71 -20.90
CA THR A 197 29.30 -5.55 -21.81
C THR A 197 28.43 -6.01 -22.99
N LEU A 198 27.18 -6.42 -22.74
CA LEU A 198 26.23 -6.75 -23.80
C LEU A 198 25.97 -5.54 -24.69
N ALA A 199 25.72 -4.36 -24.11
CA ALA A 199 25.47 -3.14 -24.86
C ALA A 199 26.66 -2.76 -25.77
N ASP A 200 27.90 -2.86 -25.28
CA ASP A 200 29.11 -2.58 -26.05
C ASP A 200 29.30 -3.56 -27.22
N ILE A 201 29.00 -4.85 -27.01
CA ILE A 201 29.01 -5.84 -28.09
C ILE A 201 28.01 -5.47 -29.20
N TYR A 202 26.83 -4.96 -28.83
CA TYR A 202 25.80 -4.54 -29.79
C TYR A 202 26.10 -3.20 -30.46
N LYS A 203 26.82 -2.30 -29.78
CA LYS A 203 27.10 -0.93 -30.25
C LYS A 203 27.83 -0.88 -31.60
N HIS A 204 28.64 -1.91 -31.89
CA HIS A 204 29.46 -1.98 -33.10
C HIS A 204 28.80 -2.79 -34.24
N LEU A 205 27.55 -3.24 -34.06
CA LEU A 205 26.80 -3.95 -35.09
C LEU A 205 25.93 -2.98 -35.89
N ASP A 206 26.16 -2.95 -37.19
CA ASP A 206 25.41 -2.14 -38.15
C ASP A 206 24.64 -3.04 -39.14
N ALA A 207 23.88 -2.44 -40.05
CA ALA A 207 23.13 -3.18 -41.07
C ALA A 207 24.03 -3.96 -42.07
N THR A 208 25.35 -3.72 -42.06
CA THR A 208 26.32 -4.38 -42.94
C THR A 208 27.00 -5.58 -42.26
N SER A 209 26.83 -5.73 -40.96
CA SER A 209 27.41 -6.80 -40.15
C SER A 209 26.83 -8.17 -40.52
N ARG A 210 27.65 -9.00 -41.19
CA ARG A 210 27.24 -10.34 -41.64
C ARG A 210 27.37 -11.44 -40.57
N ASN A 211 28.14 -11.17 -39.52
CA ASN A 211 28.43 -12.13 -38.45
C ASN A 211 27.67 -11.77 -37.18
N LYS A 212 26.97 -12.75 -36.60
CA LYS A 212 26.33 -12.57 -35.29
C LYS A 212 27.39 -12.53 -34.19
N PRO A 213 27.31 -11.59 -33.23
CA PRO A 213 28.21 -11.56 -32.08
C PRO A 213 28.04 -12.81 -31.22
N GLN A 214 29.12 -13.28 -30.60
CA GLN A 214 29.05 -14.37 -29.62
C GLN A 214 28.66 -13.83 -28.24
N ILE A 215 27.35 -13.78 -27.99
CA ILE A 215 26.76 -13.26 -26.74
C ILE A 215 26.37 -14.36 -25.75
N HIS A 216 26.43 -15.63 -26.14
CA HIS A 216 25.89 -16.74 -25.36
C HIS A 216 26.49 -16.83 -23.95
N THR A 217 27.81 -16.67 -23.84
CA THR A 217 28.52 -16.71 -22.55
C THR A 217 28.05 -15.60 -21.61
N VAL A 218 27.94 -14.37 -22.12
CA VAL A 218 27.52 -13.22 -21.32
C VAL A 218 26.06 -13.35 -20.91
N LEU A 219 25.18 -13.80 -21.82
CA LEU A 219 23.77 -14.07 -21.48
C LEU A 219 23.63 -15.18 -20.42
N GLN A 220 24.48 -16.20 -20.45
CA GLN A 220 24.47 -17.24 -19.42
C GLN A 220 24.93 -16.70 -18.07
N GLN A 221 25.95 -15.83 -18.05
CA GLN A 221 26.40 -15.14 -16.84
C GLN A 221 25.29 -14.24 -16.26
N VAL A 222 24.62 -13.46 -17.11
CA VAL A 222 23.47 -12.63 -16.70
C VAL A 222 22.36 -13.49 -16.09
N LYS A 223 22.01 -14.63 -16.71
CA LYS A 223 20.98 -15.53 -16.18
C LYS A 223 21.36 -16.13 -14.83
N ASN A 224 22.59 -16.60 -14.69
CA ASN A 224 23.07 -17.21 -13.46
C ASN A 224 23.11 -16.18 -12.32
N LEU A 225 23.63 -14.98 -12.61
CA LEU A 225 23.70 -13.91 -11.63
C LEU A 225 22.32 -13.39 -11.25
N ALA A 226 21.40 -13.22 -12.21
CA ALA A 226 20.02 -12.86 -11.93
C ALA A 226 19.35 -13.91 -11.02
N HIS A 227 19.59 -15.20 -11.26
CA HIS A 227 19.06 -16.26 -10.40
C HIS A 227 19.64 -16.20 -8.98
N GLU A 228 20.95 -16.03 -8.85
CA GLU A 228 21.62 -15.85 -7.54
C GLU A 228 21.05 -14.65 -6.79
N MET A 229 20.91 -13.51 -7.45
CA MET A 229 20.32 -12.30 -6.88
C MET A 229 18.87 -12.52 -6.43
N ASP A 230 18.05 -13.18 -7.24
CA ASP A 230 16.65 -13.45 -6.89
C ASP A 230 16.57 -14.37 -5.66
N GLN A 231 17.47 -15.36 -5.50
CA GLN A 231 17.48 -16.24 -4.33
C GLN A 231 17.75 -15.51 -3.00
N GLU A 232 18.44 -14.36 -3.02
CA GLU A 232 18.71 -13.57 -1.82
C GLU A 232 17.44 -12.93 -1.21
N TYR A 233 16.39 -12.76 -2.00
CA TYR A 233 15.09 -12.24 -1.55
C TYR A 233 14.09 -13.35 -1.21
N GLY A 234 14.39 -14.60 -1.58
CA GLY A 234 13.54 -15.77 -1.39
C GLY A 234 13.10 -16.42 -2.70
N VAL A 235 12.20 -17.41 -2.60
CA VAL A 235 11.85 -18.32 -3.71
C VAL A 235 11.31 -17.60 -4.95
N LEU A 236 10.59 -16.48 -4.76
CA LEU A 236 9.99 -15.71 -5.84
C LEU A 236 10.80 -14.48 -6.25
N GLY A 237 11.98 -14.25 -5.68
CA GLY A 237 12.77 -13.06 -5.93
C GLY A 237 12.24 -11.80 -5.25
N SER A 238 12.81 -10.67 -5.65
CA SER A 238 12.42 -9.35 -5.15
C SER A 238 11.02 -8.96 -5.64
N LEU A 239 10.27 -8.28 -4.79
CA LEU A 239 9.01 -7.62 -5.11
C LEU A 239 9.19 -6.57 -6.22
N PHE A 240 10.36 -5.95 -6.32
CA PHE A 240 10.62 -4.84 -7.23
C PHE A 240 11.30 -5.24 -8.54
N ARG A 241 12.02 -6.37 -8.57
CA ARG A 241 12.81 -6.77 -9.74
C ARG A 241 13.05 -8.27 -9.86
N ALA A 242 13.37 -8.70 -11.07
CA ALA A 242 13.97 -10.00 -11.37
C ALA A 242 15.24 -9.74 -12.20
N GLY A 243 16.41 -9.90 -11.60
CA GLY A 243 17.67 -9.39 -12.13
C GLY A 243 17.59 -7.89 -12.49
N SER A 244 17.80 -7.55 -13.76
CA SER A 244 17.79 -6.16 -14.26
C SER A 244 16.40 -5.64 -14.64
N ARG A 245 15.38 -6.49 -14.62
CA ARG A 245 14.02 -6.14 -15.04
C ARG A 245 13.16 -5.75 -13.85
N THR A 246 12.51 -4.59 -13.92
CA THR A 246 11.52 -4.17 -12.93
C THR A 246 10.24 -5.01 -13.02
N THR A 247 9.66 -5.36 -11.88
CA THR A 247 8.36 -6.05 -11.83
C THR A 247 7.23 -5.12 -12.23
N PHE A 248 6.05 -5.70 -12.49
CA PHE A 248 4.83 -4.92 -12.67
C PHE A 248 4.52 -4.08 -11.42
N PHE A 249 4.73 -4.61 -10.21
CA PHE A 249 4.54 -3.87 -8.97
C PHE A 249 5.42 -2.61 -8.93
N ALA A 250 6.73 -2.73 -9.17
CA ALA A 250 7.64 -1.59 -9.25
C ALA A 250 7.17 -0.52 -10.25
N SER A 251 6.73 -0.94 -11.44
CA SER A 251 6.20 0.00 -12.44
C SER A 251 4.95 0.77 -11.96
N GLN A 252 4.11 0.15 -11.14
CA GLN A 252 2.94 0.83 -10.57
C GLN A 252 3.36 1.79 -9.44
N VAL A 253 4.32 1.38 -8.60
CA VAL A 253 4.90 2.21 -7.53
C VAL A 253 5.46 3.51 -8.14
N GLU A 254 6.34 3.40 -9.13
CA GLU A 254 6.95 4.55 -9.82
C GLU A 254 5.92 5.48 -10.47
N ARG A 255 4.89 4.92 -11.09
CA ARG A 255 3.89 5.70 -11.85
C ARG A 255 2.89 6.42 -10.93
N TYR A 256 2.48 5.79 -9.83
CA TYR A 256 1.33 6.26 -9.07
C TYR A 256 1.67 6.90 -7.74
N ILE A 257 2.82 6.62 -7.12
CA ILE A 257 3.20 7.28 -5.87
C ILE A 257 3.71 8.70 -6.16
N PHE A 258 3.56 9.61 -5.19
CA PHE A 258 3.91 11.02 -5.36
C PHE A 258 5.38 11.17 -5.79
N ASN A 259 5.54 11.75 -6.97
CA ASN A 259 6.77 11.83 -7.74
C ASN A 259 7.28 13.28 -7.65
N SER A 260 7.95 13.60 -6.55
CA SER A 260 8.86 14.74 -6.47
C SER A 260 9.86 14.44 -5.36
N ASN A 261 11.02 13.92 -5.76
CA ASN A 261 12.14 13.51 -4.93
C ASN A 261 11.84 12.39 -3.93
N TRP A 262 12.28 11.18 -4.25
CA TRP A 262 12.38 10.05 -3.31
C TRP A 262 13.09 10.44 -1.99
N LYS A 263 13.98 11.46 -2.03
CA LYS A 263 14.61 12.07 -0.85
C LYS A 263 13.62 12.66 0.17
N ALA A 264 12.52 13.27 -0.30
CA ALA A 264 11.48 13.78 0.60
C ALA A 264 10.68 12.64 1.25
N ASN A 265 10.50 11.53 0.53
CA ASN A 265 9.93 10.32 1.13
C ASN A 265 10.87 9.69 2.15
N ALA A 266 12.19 9.71 1.91
CA ALA A 266 13.19 9.27 2.87
C ALA A 266 13.24 10.18 4.11
N GLU A 267 13.08 11.50 3.98
CA GLU A 267 12.97 12.42 5.12
C GLU A 267 11.68 12.21 5.92
N VAL A 268 10.55 11.95 5.26
CA VAL A 268 9.31 11.55 5.96
C VAL A 268 9.48 10.17 6.60
N PHE A 269 10.17 9.23 5.96
CA PHE A 269 10.50 7.93 6.54
C PHE A 269 11.46 8.05 7.74
N ASP A 270 12.48 8.91 7.67
CA ASP A 270 13.41 9.23 8.76
C ASP A 270 12.68 9.95 9.90
N LEU A 271 11.69 10.81 9.61
CA LEU A 271 10.83 11.44 10.63
C LEU A 271 9.88 10.43 11.30
N LEU A 272 9.53 9.35 10.61
CA LEU A 272 8.70 8.26 11.13
C LEU A 272 9.54 7.15 11.76
N MET A 273 10.85 7.10 11.48
CA MET A 273 11.77 6.07 11.95
C MET A 273 12.75 6.56 13.04
N ARG A 274 12.70 7.83 13.43
CA ARG A 274 13.41 8.41 14.58
C ARG A 274 12.44 8.98 15.59
#